data_AF-A0A956ZE41-F1
#
_entry.id   AF-A0A956ZE41-F1
#
_cell.length_a   1.000
_cell.length_b   1.000
_cell.length_c   1.000
_cell.angle_alpha   90.00
_cell.angle_beta   90.00
_cell.angle_gamma   90.00
#
_symmetry.space_group_name_H-M   'P 1'
#
loop_
_entity.id
_entity.type
_entity.pdbx_description
1 polymer ?
#
loop_
_entity_poly.entity_id
_entity_poly.type
_entity_poly.pdbx_seq_one_letter_code
_entity_poly.pdbx_strand_id
1 'polypeptide(L)'
;MPVIVLAGDEDFELKRRLKKLKDSLVDPAWASFNLSTIDRPNLVDVCDNALTVPFGQGNKVIVFENCDLFTKKKSGGSAKASAKPSASKTTKQLEYLDEVLGSVAENTYLIFSCPFNFDSTLKTSKIVSKHAEKEDFPKAKFYVGSHNPQLETWVRKEAHR
;
A
#
# COMPACT_ATOMS: atom_id res chain seq x y z
N MET A 1 12.93 -1.35 -5.66
CA MET A 1 12.36 -2.63 -5.19
C MET A 1 10.93 -2.76 -5.71
N PRO A 2 10.44 -3.96 -6.05
CA PRO A 2 9.09 -4.12 -6.62
C PRO A 2 7.97 -3.86 -5.60
N VAL A 3 8.27 -3.79 -4.31
CA VAL A 3 7.28 -3.56 -3.25
C VAL A 3 7.31 -2.09 -2.83
N ILE A 4 6.15 -1.43 -2.88
CA ILE A 4 5.98 -0.01 -2.57
C ILE A 4 4.87 0.14 -1.54
N VAL A 5 5.10 0.95 -0.51
CA VAL A 5 4.09 1.33 0.48
C VAL A 5 3.84 2.82 0.38
N LEU A 6 2.63 3.20 -0.01
CA LEU A 6 2.13 4.57 0.08
C LEU A 6 1.26 4.67 1.34
N ALA A 7 1.67 5.47 2.32
CA ALA A 7 0.97 5.54 3.59
C ALA A 7 0.78 6.96 4.08
N GLY A 8 -0.43 7.29 4.54
CA GLY A 8 -0.68 8.55 5.24
C GLY A 8 -2.11 9.02 5.14
N ASP A 9 -2.39 10.08 5.89
CA ASP A 9 -3.74 10.66 6.02
C ASP A 9 -4.09 11.64 4.88
N GLU A 10 -3.13 11.99 4.01
CA GLU A 10 -3.34 12.83 2.81
C GLU A 10 -3.72 11.96 1.59
N ASP A 11 -4.99 11.61 1.52
CA ASP A 11 -5.54 10.70 0.50
C ASP A 11 -5.43 11.26 -0.93
N PHE A 12 -5.49 12.59 -1.12
CA PHE A 12 -5.43 13.18 -2.46
C PHE A 12 -4.07 12.94 -3.13
N GLU A 13 -2.99 13.26 -2.43
CA GLU A 13 -1.64 13.06 -2.95
C GLU A 13 -1.29 11.58 -3.11
N LEU A 14 -1.73 10.77 -2.15
CA LEU A 14 -1.53 9.32 -2.16
C LEU A 14 -2.17 8.70 -3.41
N LYS A 15 -3.47 8.96 -3.66
CA LYS A 15 -4.17 8.46 -4.86
C LYS A 15 -3.57 8.98 -6.15
N ARG A 16 -3.10 10.22 -6.15
CA ARG A 16 -2.41 10.80 -7.32
C ARG A 16 -1.09 10.10 -7.59
N ARG A 17 -0.29 9.80 -6.55
CA ARG A 17 0.95 9.04 -6.68
C ARG A 17 0.67 7.62 -7.17
N LEU A 18 -0.33 6.95 -6.60
CA LEU A 18 -0.78 5.63 -7.02
C LEU A 18 -1.15 5.61 -8.50
N LYS A 19 -1.94 6.59 -8.97
CA LYS A 19 -2.30 6.70 -10.38
C LYS A 19 -1.05 6.82 -11.27
N LYS A 20 -0.10 7.69 -10.91
CA LYS A 20 1.16 7.84 -11.67
C LYS A 20 1.95 6.54 -11.73
N LEU A 21 2.02 5.79 -10.62
CA LEU A 21 2.70 4.50 -10.59
C LEU A 21 2.03 3.52 -11.55
N LYS A 22 0.70 3.38 -11.50
CA LYS A 22 -0.07 2.52 -12.41
C LYS A 22 0.19 2.89 -13.87
N ASP A 23 0.06 4.16 -14.21
CA ASP A 23 0.23 4.66 -15.59
C ASP A 23 1.67 4.49 -16.10
N SER A 24 2.67 4.53 -15.20
CA SER A 24 4.09 4.38 -15.57
C SER A 24 4.57 2.95 -15.66
N LEU A 25 3.98 2.04 -14.88
CA LEU A 25 4.46 0.67 -14.72
C LEU A 25 3.73 -0.30 -15.65
N VAL A 26 2.44 -0.07 -15.91
CA VAL A 26 1.61 -0.98 -16.70
C VAL A 26 1.57 -0.53 -18.15
N ASP A 27 1.88 -1.44 -19.06
CA ASP A 27 1.62 -1.23 -20.49
C ASP A 27 0.10 -1.22 -20.74
N PRO A 28 -0.45 -0.15 -21.36
CA PRO A 28 -1.87 -0.07 -21.68
C PRO A 28 -2.42 -1.27 -22.46
N ALA A 29 -1.61 -1.91 -23.32
CA ALA A 29 -2.02 -3.08 -24.09
C ALA A 29 -2.27 -4.32 -23.22
N TRP A 30 -1.63 -4.38 -22.05
CA TRP A 30 -1.70 -5.51 -21.13
C TRP A 30 -2.44 -5.20 -19.83
N ALA A 31 -2.99 -3.99 -19.69
CA ALA A 31 -3.57 -3.51 -18.45
C ALA A 31 -4.71 -4.41 -17.91
N SER A 32 -5.52 -5.02 -18.77
CA SER A 32 -6.60 -5.92 -18.36
C SER A 32 -6.12 -7.20 -17.67
N PHE A 33 -4.88 -7.64 -17.93
CA PHE A 33 -4.29 -8.86 -17.36
C PHE A 33 -3.30 -8.54 -16.25
N ASN A 34 -2.52 -7.46 -16.43
CA ASN A 34 -1.37 -7.14 -15.62
C ASN A 34 -1.65 -6.07 -14.57
N LEU A 35 -2.85 -5.46 -14.52
CA LEU A 35 -3.25 -4.59 -13.41
C LEU A 35 -4.38 -5.23 -12.62
N SER A 36 -4.14 -5.51 -11.33
CA SER A 36 -5.18 -5.93 -10.39
C SER A 36 -5.28 -4.95 -9.22
N THR A 37 -6.47 -4.85 -8.65
CA THR A 37 -6.72 -4.01 -7.48
C THR A 37 -7.59 -4.80 -6.50
N ILE A 38 -7.14 -4.87 -5.24
CA ILE A 38 -7.77 -5.62 -4.16
C ILE A 38 -8.05 -4.62 -3.04
N ASP A 39 -9.34 -4.44 -2.71
CA ASP A 39 -9.76 -3.59 -1.60
C ASP A 39 -9.62 -4.34 -0.27
N ARG A 40 -8.98 -3.71 0.72
CA ARG A 40 -8.78 -4.20 2.09
C ARG A 40 -8.26 -5.65 2.14
N PRO A 41 -7.08 -5.92 1.57
CA PRO A 41 -6.52 -7.26 1.52
C PRO A 41 -6.21 -7.80 2.91
N ASN A 42 -6.34 -9.11 3.05
CA ASN A 42 -5.77 -9.86 4.17
C ASN A 42 -4.36 -10.39 3.80
N LEU A 43 -3.64 -10.98 4.76
CA LEU A 43 -2.28 -11.49 4.53
C LEU A 43 -2.20 -12.59 3.46
N VAL A 44 -3.22 -13.44 3.36
CA VAL A 44 -3.29 -14.50 2.35
C VAL A 44 -3.43 -13.89 0.96
N ASP A 45 -4.31 -12.90 0.80
CA ASP A 45 -4.48 -12.19 -0.48
C ASP A 45 -3.16 -11.59 -0.96
N VAL A 46 -2.37 -11.02 -0.03
CA VAL A 46 -1.05 -10.46 -0.34
C VAL A 46 -0.09 -11.54 -0.81
N CYS A 47 0.04 -12.64 -0.06
CA CYS A 47 0.94 -13.74 -0.40
C CYS A 47 0.59 -14.38 -1.75
N ASP A 48 -0.69 -14.70 -1.97
CA ASP A 48 -1.15 -15.37 -3.19
C ASP A 48 -0.87 -14.53 -4.42
N ASN A 49 -1.07 -13.21 -4.32
CA ASN A 49 -0.84 -12.28 -5.43
C ASN A 49 0.64 -11.99 -5.67
N ALA A 50 1.44 -11.91 -4.61
CA ALA A 50 2.88 -11.68 -4.69
C ALA A 50 3.62 -12.76 -5.48
N LEU A 51 3.12 -13.99 -5.47
CA LEU A 51 3.67 -15.12 -6.22
C LEU A 51 3.23 -15.17 -7.69
N THR A 52 2.44 -14.20 -8.14
CA THR A 52 1.98 -14.18 -9.53
C THR A 52 2.94 -13.44 -10.45
N VAL A 53 3.15 -14.00 -11.63
CA VAL A 53 3.99 -13.41 -12.69
C VAL A 53 3.15 -12.59 -13.67
N PRO A 54 3.76 -11.64 -14.41
CA PRO A 54 3.08 -10.95 -15.51
C PRO A 54 2.69 -11.90 -16.63
N PHE A 55 1.58 -11.56 -17.27
CA PHE A 55 1.17 -12.18 -18.52
C PHE A 55 1.83 -11.45 -19.69
N GLY A 56 2.50 -12.20 -20.56
CA GLY A 56 3.17 -11.64 -21.74
C GLY A 56 4.39 -10.79 -21.38
N GLN A 57 4.55 -9.66 -22.05
CA GLN A 57 5.67 -8.73 -21.86
C GLN A 57 5.28 -7.59 -20.92
N GLY A 58 6.28 -7.00 -20.25
CA GLY A 58 6.11 -5.86 -19.36
C GLY A 58 5.93 -6.24 -17.90
N ASN A 59 5.40 -5.29 -17.11
CA ASN A 59 5.23 -5.44 -15.68
C ASN A 59 3.82 -5.85 -15.30
N LYS A 60 3.70 -6.57 -14.19
CA LYS A 60 2.45 -6.74 -13.43
C LYS A 60 2.41 -5.76 -12.29
N VAL A 61 1.26 -5.15 -12.04
CA VAL A 61 1.03 -4.26 -10.91
C VAL A 61 -0.19 -4.74 -10.14
N ILE A 62 0.01 -5.00 -8.86
CA ILE A 62 -1.02 -5.43 -7.93
C ILE A 62 -1.17 -4.33 -6.89
N VAL A 63 -2.35 -3.72 -6.86
CA VAL A 63 -2.67 -2.64 -5.94
C VAL A 63 -3.51 -3.18 -4.79
N PHE A 64 -3.02 -2.95 -3.59
CA PHE A 64 -3.68 -3.28 -2.33
C PHE A 64 -4.28 -1.99 -1.76
N GLU A 65 -5.52 -1.67 -2.13
CA GLU A 65 -6.21 -0.45 -1.67
C GLU A 65 -6.75 -0.60 -0.25
N ASN A 66 -6.82 0.52 0.48
CA ASN A 66 -7.33 0.58 1.85
C ASN A 66 -6.69 -0.48 2.78
N CYS A 67 -5.40 -0.75 2.60
CA CYS A 67 -4.70 -1.87 3.23
C CYS A 67 -4.46 -1.69 4.73
N ASP A 68 -5.29 -2.27 5.60
CA ASP A 68 -5.28 -2.05 7.06
C ASP A 68 -4.24 -2.89 7.83
N LEU A 69 -3.37 -3.61 7.12
CA LEU A 69 -2.35 -4.49 7.67
C LEU A 69 -1.27 -3.77 8.51
N PHE A 70 -1.14 -2.45 8.33
CA PHE A 70 -0.12 -1.62 8.98
C PHE A 70 -0.69 -0.63 9.99
N THR A 71 -1.98 -0.76 10.35
CA THR A 71 -2.60 0.09 11.36
C THR A 71 -3.13 -0.74 12.53
N LYS A 72 -3.11 -0.16 13.73
CA LYS A 72 -3.76 -0.78 14.89
C LYS A 72 -5.27 -0.68 14.70
N LYS A 73 -5.95 -1.82 14.59
CA LYS A 73 -7.42 -1.84 14.61
C LYS A 73 -7.92 -1.17 15.89
N LYS A 74 -8.60 -0.03 15.76
CA LYS A 74 -9.37 0.57 16.86
C LYS A 74 -10.43 -0.45 17.28
N SER A 75 -10.47 -0.79 18.56
CA SER A 75 -11.28 -1.85 19.17
C SER A 75 -12.80 -1.59 19.17
N GLY A 76 -13.36 -0.86 18.19
CA GLY A 76 -14.76 -0.41 18.20
C GLY A 76 -15.47 -0.37 16.84
N GLY A 77 -14.91 -0.95 15.79
CA GLY A 77 -15.54 -1.00 14.46
C GLY A 77 -16.13 -2.38 14.15
N SER A 78 -17.42 -2.42 13.82
CA SER A 78 -18.26 -3.57 13.50
C SER A 78 -17.84 -4.35 12.24
N ALA A 79 -16.65 -4.96 12.24
CA ALA A 79 -16.33 -6.05 11.32
C ALA A 79 -16.83 -7.36 11.94
N LYS A 80 -17.84 -7.98 11.30
CA LYS A 80 -18.33 -9.32 11.64
C LYS A 80 -17.15 -10.26 11.90
N ALA A 81 -17.24 -10.97 13.01
CA ALA A 81 -16.26 -11.91 13.53
C ALA A 81 -15.72 -12.86 12.44
N SER A 82 -14.44 -12.73 12.11
CA SER A 82 -13.62 -13.88 11.75
C SER A 82 -12.79 -14.25 12.98
N ALA A 83 -12.87 -15.52 13.37
CA ALA A 83 -12.25 -16.06 14.57
C ALA A 83 -10.81 -15.56 14.72
N LYS A 84 -10.47 -14.98 15.88
CA LYS A 84 -9.12 -14.52 16.20
C LYS A 84 -8.17 -15.70 15.98
N PRO A 85 -7.30 -15.69 14.95
CA PRO A 85 -6.46 -16.83 14.65
C PRO A 85 -5.57 -17.13 15.86
N SER A 86 -5.31 -18.42 16.11
CA SER A 86 -4.40 -18.80 17.18
C SER A 86 -3.04 -18.12 16.97
N ALA A 87 -2.39 -17.70 18.06
CA ALA A 87 -1.14 -16.95 17.98
C ALA A 87 -0.06 -17.66 17.13
N SER A 88 -0.06 -19.00 17.13
CA SER A 88 0.83 -19.82 16.31
C SER A 88 0.55 -19.70 14.80
N LYS A 89 -0.73 -19.67 14.38
CA LYS A 89 -1.10 -19.54 12.96
C LYS A 89 -0.68 -18.18 12.40
N THR A 90 -0.84 -17.11 13.18
CA THR A 90 -0.42 -15.76 12.80
C THR A 90 1.09 -15.68 12.63
N THR A 91 1.89 -16.30 13.50
CA THR A 91 3.36 -16.30 13.36
C THR A 91 3.81 -16.97 12.06
N LYS A 92 3.27 -18.15 11.73
CA LYS A 92 3.58 -18.86 10.49
C LYS A 92 3.21 -18.05 9.24
N GLN A 93 2.08 -17.35 9.27
CA GLN A 93 1.68 -16.47 8.17
C GLN A 93 2.63 -15.27 7.98
N LEU A 94 3.19 -14.75 9.07
CA LEU A 94 4.16 -13.65 9.00
C LEU A 94 5.52 -14.11 8.47
N GLU A 95 5.98 -15.31 8.87
CA GLU A 95 7.20 -15.91 8.32
C GLU A 95 7.05 -16.16 6.81
N TYR A 96 5.91 -16.72 6.41
CA TYR A 96 5.59 -16.93 5.00
C TYR A 96 5.52 -15.63 4.20
N LEU A 97 4.96 -14.55 4.78
CA LEU A 97 4.98 -13.23 4.14
C LEU A 97 6.41 -12.73 3.90
N ASP A 98 7.33 -12.90 4.86
CA ASP A 98 8.73 -12.46 4.72
C ASP A 98 9.43 -13.21 3.56
N GLU A 99 9.21 -14.51 3.45
CA GLU A 99 9.72 -15.36 2.36
C GLU A 99 9.13 -14.97 1.00
N VAL A 100 7.81 -14.77 0.94
CA VAL A 100 7.13 -14.40 -0.30
C VAL A 100 7.57 -13.02 -0.79
N LEU A 101 7.68 -12.02 0.09
CA LEU A 101 8.15 -10.69 -0.29
C LEU A 101 9.61 -10.69 -0.77
N GLY A 102 10.45 -11.58 -0.23
CA GLY A 102 11.82 -11.78 -0.69
C GLY A 102 11.96 -12.49 -2.04
N SER A 103 10.90 -13.17 -2.51
CA SER A 103 10.90 -13.94 -3.76
C SER A 103 10.02 -13.33 -4.86
N VAL A 104 9.54 -12.09 -4.67
CA VAL A 104 8.77 -11.36 -5.67
C VAL A 104 9.60 -11.15 -6.93
N ALA A 105 9.01 -11.46 -8.10
CA ALA A 105 9.65 -11.23 -9.39
C ALA A 105 9.95 -9.75 -9.62
N GLU A 106 11.06 -9.43 -10.28
CA GLU A 106 11.51 -8.05 -10.51
C GLU A 106 10.49 -7.20 -11.31
N ASN A 107 9.68 -7.85 -12.14
CA ASN A 107 8.64 -7.25 -12.97
C ASN A 107 7.22 -7.36 -12.37
N THR A 108 7.07 -7.86 -11.14
CA THR A 108 5.79 -7.87 -10.41
C THR A 108 5.85 -6.82 -9.30
N TYR A 109 5.14 -5.72 -9.48
CA TYR A 109 5.06 -4.65 -8.50
C TYR A 109 3.88 -4.82 -7.55
N LEU A 110 4.14 -4.71 -6.26
CA LEU A 110 3.14 -4.74 -5.19
C LEU A 110 3.03 -3.34 -4.60
N ILE A 111 1.87 -2.71 -4.72
CA ILE A 111 1.64 -1.34 -4.23
C ILE A 111 0.60 -1.37 -3.11
N PHE A 112 1.05 -1.12 -1.89
CA PHE A 112 0.17 -0.96 -0.73
C PHE A 112 -0.29 0.50 -0.62
N SER A 113 -1.58 0.74 -0.83
CA SER A 113 -2.21 2.04 -0.68
C SER A 113 -2.95 2.11 0.65
N CYS A 114 -2.35 2.82 1.61
CA CYS A 114 -2.81 2.89 3.00
C CYS A 114 -3.26 4.33 3.31
N PRO A 115 -4.57 4.65 3.32
CA PRO A 115 -5.09 5.97 3.66
C PRO A 115 -5.08 6.22 5.18
N PHE A 116 -4.01 5.80 5.84
CA PHE A 116 -3.74 5.98 7.26
C PHE A 116 -2.24 5.83 7.51
N ASN A 117 -1.81 6.34 8.65
CA ASN A 117 -0.41 6.26 9.07
C ASN A 117 0.08 4.81 9.21
N PHE A 118 1.32 4.59 8.77
CA PHE A 118 2.03 3.32 8.87
C PHE A 118 2.60 3.12 10.28
N ASP A 119 2.10 2.14 11.02
CA ASP A 119 2.58 1.83 12.38
C ASP A 119 3.80 0.90 12.33
N SER A 120 4.99 1.48 12.48
CA SER A 120 6.28 0.75 12.49
C SER A 120 6.46 -0.21 13.67
N THR A 121 5.58 -0.16 14.68
CA THR A 121 5.67 -1.05 15.84
C THR A 121 5.12 -2.46 15.55
N LEU A 122 4.23 -2.59 14.56
CA LEU A 122 3.61 -3.86 14.19
C LEU A 122 4.60 -4.80 13.49
N LYS A 123 4.46 -6.11 13.74
CA LYS A 123 5.32 -7.14 13.11
C LYS A 123 5.17 -7.17 11.59
N THR A 124 3.94 -7.03 11.09
CA THR A 124 3.62 -6.92 9.66
C THR A 124 4.38 -5.77 9.01
N SER A 125 4.27 -4.58 9.60
CA SER A 125 4.97 -3.38 9.15
C SER A 125 6.47 -3.57 9.09
N LYS A 126 7.07 -4.15 10.14
CA LYS A 126 8.53 -4.40 10.18
C LYS A 126 8.99 -5.36 9.09
N ILE A 127 8.23 -6.40 8.79
CA ILE A 127 8.55 -7.36 7.74
C ILE A 127 8.48 -6.69 6.37
N VAL A 128 7.38 -5.98 6.08
CA VAL A 128 7.20 -5.29 4.81
C VAL A 128 8.26 -4.21 4.59
N SER A 129 8.63 -3.44 5.63
CA SER A 129 9.69 -2.43 5.53
C SER A 129 11.08 -2.99 5.19
N LYS A 130 11.34 -4.29 5.33
CA LYS A 130 12.60 -4.89 4.86
C LYS A 130 12.68 -4.98 3.33
N HIS A 131 11.54 -5.16 2.67
CA HIS A 131 11.45 -5.44 1.23
C HIS A 131 10.84 -4.30 0.43
N ALA A 132 10.26 -3.29 1.11
CA ALA A 132 9.47 -2.25 0.48
C ALA A 132 10.08 -0.85 0.60
N GLU A 133 9.92 -0.07 -0.46
CA GLU A 133 10.14 1.38 -0.45
C GLU A 133 8.89 2.07 0.09
N LYS A 134 9.06 2.90 1.13
CA LYS A 134 7.94 3.59 1.79
C LYS A 134 7.93 5.07 1.41
N GLU A 135 6.77 5.55 0.94
CA GLU A 135 6.47 6.95 0.71
C GLU A 135 5.38 7.39 1.71
N ASP A 136 5.69 8.41 2.52
CA ASP A 136 4.76 8.94 3.53
C ASP A 136 3.99 10.16 2.97
N PHE A 137 2.67 10.18 3.18
CA PHE A 137 1.73 11.23 2.80
C PHE A 137 1.00 11.81 4.03
N PRO A 138 1.72 12.50 4.94
CA PRO A 138 1.13 13.02 6.16
C PRO A 138 0.17 14.18 5.83
N LYS A 139 -0.99 14.20 6.49
CA LYS A 139 -1.92 15.33 6.38
C LYS A 139 -1.33 16.58 7.00
N ALA A 140 -1.28 17.67 6.23
CA ALA A 140 -0.87 18.97 6.74
C ALA A 140 -1.84 19.45 7.84
N LYS A 141 -1.32 19.84 9.00
CA LYS A 141 -2.13 20.46 10.05
C LYS A 141 -2.56 21.85 9.58
N PHE A 142 -3.86 22.10 9.59
CA PHE A 142 -4.42 23.40 9.25
C PHE A 142 -5.42 23.81 10.32
N TYR A 143 -5.26 25.04 10.80
CA TYR A 143 -6.23 25.69 11.68
C TYR A 143 -6.84 26.87 10.94
N VAL A 144 -8.16 27.03 11.07
CA VAL A 144 -8.87 28.15 10.43
C VAL A 144 -8.30 29.47 10.95
N GLY A 145 -7.90 30.36 10.03
CA GLY A 145 -7.25 31.64 10.36
C GLY A 145 -5.74 31.58 10.61
N SER A 146 -5.12 30.39 10.57
CA SER A 146 -3.66 30.25 10.63
C SER A 146 -3.03 30.31 9.24
N HIS A 147 -1.87 30.96 9.14
CA HIS A 147 -1.05 30.95 7.93
C HIS A 147 -0.27 29.63 7.87
N ASN A 148 -0.46 28.86 6.79
CA ASN A 148 0.31 27.64 6.53
C ASN A 148 1.10 27.80 5.21
N PRO A 149 2.38 28.21 5.28
CA PRO A 149 3.18 28.48 4.08
C PRO A 149 3.45 27.24 3.23
N GLN A 150 3.45 26.04 3.82
CA GLN A 150 3.59 24.79 3.07
C GLN A 150 2.37 24.54 2.19
N LEU A 151 1.17 24.68 2.76
CA LEU A 151 -0.07 24.51 2.02
C LEU A 151 -0.22 25.59 0.94
N GLU A 152 0.10 26.85 1.24
CA GLU A 152 0.06 27.92 0.23
C GLU A 152 1.03 27.66 -0.94
N THR A 153 2.25 27.24 -0.63
CA THR A 153 3.24 26.88 -1.67
C THR A 153 2.74 25.72 -2.51
N TRP A 154 2.13 24.72 -1.87
CA TRP A 154 1.55 23.58 -2.55
C TRP A 154 0.39 23.99 -3.47
N VAL A 155 -0.57 24.79 -2.99
CA VAL A 155 -1.69 25.29 -3.78
C VAL A 155 -1.20 26.10 -4.97
N ARG A 156 -0.21 26.99 -4.78
CA ARG A 156 0.39 27.75 -5.88
C ARG A 156 1.02 26.84 -6.92
N LYS A 157 1.75 25.80 -6.51
CA LYS A 157 2.34 24.81 -7.44
C LYS A 157 1.26 24.05 -8.20
N GLU A 158 0.18 23.64 -7.54
CA GLU A 158 -0.93 22.94 -8.19
C GLU A 158 -1.70 23.82 -9.17
N ALA A 159 -1.85 25.12 -8.89
CA ALA A 159 -2.51 26.06 -9.80
C ALA A 159 -1.76 26.27 -11.13
N HIS A 160 -0.45 25.98 -11.16
CA HIS A 160 0.41 26.19 -12.34
C HIS A 160 0.69 24.91 -13.14
N ARG A 161 0.12 23.77 -12.76
CA ARG A 161 0.41 22.47 -13.35
C ARG A 161 -0.59 22.09 -14.44
#